data_AF-A0A951W6J2-F1
#
_entry.id   AF-A0A951W6J2-F1
#
_cell.length_a   1.000
_cell.length_b   1.000
_cell.length_c   1.000
_cell.angle_alpha   90.00
_cell.angle_beta   90.00
_cell.angle_gamma   90.00
#
_symmetry.space_group_name_H-M   'P 1'
#
loop_
_entity.id
_entity.type
_entity.pdbx_description
1 polymer ?
#
loop_
_entity_poly.entity_id
_entity_poly.type
_entity_poly.pdbx_seq_one_letter_code
_entity_poly.pdbx_strand_id
1 'polypeptide(L)'
;MKKNLLLALSILFTAFGYSQVTTYSVGSTVANFTVTDTKGNSYSLYDITASGKYVLIDFFFSSCPPCQATTPIFNQVYDKYGCNGGDLFSLSVTSLSSDINTIVDQFEANYGGSTNHCPAISSEGNALAVDNQFGIAAYPTYCLIGPDNKLINGDIWPVSSVANFEAAFPSGFNPQVQDCSLGLSHEQVIDFDIYPTVSEGLLNIVLPTSSEISAIILDTQGKQVFKQDFAKNNQFKMQLDLASGIYLLHIVTPEGQSQNKKFIIK
;
A
#
# COMPACT_ATOMS: atom_id res chain seq x y z
N MET A 1 1.11 -44.09 61.20
CA MET A 1 0.99 -43.95 59.72
C MET A 1 -0.25 -43.14 59.42
N LYS A 2 -0.20 -42.27 58.41
CA LYS A 2 -1.24 -41.32 57.92
C LYS A 2 -1.21 -39.92 58.55
N LYS A 3 -0.55 -38.97 57.86
CA LYS A 3 -0.99 -37.56 57.75
C LYS A 3 -0.58 -36.99 56.37
N ASN A 4 -1.57 -36.99 55.49
CA ASN A 4 -1.97 -35.93 54.55
C ASN A 4 -0.88 -35.27 53.68
N LEU A 5 -0.68 -35.83 52.49
CA LEU A 5 -0.08 -35.13 51.35
C LEU A 5 -1.17 -34.26 50.70
N LEU A 6 -1.15 -32.95 50.97
CA LEU A 6 -1.97 -31.97 50.26
C LEU A 6 -1.41 -31.83 48.83
N LEU A 7 -2.11 -32.41 47.86
CA LEU A 7 -1.86 -32.23 46.45
C LEU A 7 -2.38 -30.84 46.06
N ALA A 8 -1.48 -29.88 45.84
CA ALA A 8 -1.82 -28.60 45.24
C ALA A 8 -2.13 -28.84 43.75
N LEU A 9 -3.41 -29.01 43.43
CA LEU A 9 -3.89 -29.03 42.05
C LEU A 9 -3.92 -27.58 41.54
N SER A 10 -2.77 -27.09 41.10
CA SER A 10 -2.69 -25.87 40.31
C SER A 10 -3.39 -26.12 38.97
N ILE A 11 -4.66 -25.72 38.90
CA ILE A 11 -5.42 -25.61 37.66
C ILE A 11 -4.71 -24.55 36.82
N LEU A 12 -3.87 -25.00 35.88
CA LEU A 12 -3.43 -24.17 34.77
C LEU A 12 -4.70 -23.86 33.96
N PHE A 13 -5.25 -22.68 34.18
CA PHE A 13 -6.32 -22.13 33.35
C PHE A 13 -5.66 -21.74 32.02
N THR A 14 -5.41 -22.73 31.15
CA THR A 14 -5.05 -22.44 29.75
C THR A 14 -6.29 -21.81 29.14
N ALA A 15 -6.29 -20.48 29.03
CA ALA A 15 -7.23 -19.76 28.20
C ALA A 15 -6.97 -20.19 26.75
N PHE A 16 -7.64 -21.27 26.33
CA PHE A 16 -7.84 -21.53 24.92
C PHE A 16 -8.73 -20.39 24.43
N GLY A 17 -8.11 -19.35 23.87
CA GLY A 17 -8.81 -18.36 23.08
C GLY A 17 -9.52 -19.11 21.96
N TYR A 18 -10.84 -18.97 21.88
CA TYR A 18 -11.62 -19.53 20.79
C TYR A 18 -11.28 -18.73 19.53
N SER A 19 -10.38 -19.27 18.69
CA SER A 19 -10.08 -18.71 17.38
C SER A 19 -11.33 -18.76 16.50
N GLN A 20 -11.67 -17.63 15.86
CA GLN A 20 -12.78 -17.56 14.90
C GLN A 20 -12.39 -18.11 13.52
N VAL A 21 -11.09 -18.13 13.19
CA VAL A 21 -10.53 -18.96 12.11
C VAL A 21 -10.53 -20.42 12.56
N THR A 22 -11.25 -21.29 11.84
CA THR A 22 -11.44 -22.70 12.22
C THR A 22 -10.65 -23.69 11.39
N THR A 23 -10.31 -23.35 10.13
CA THR A 23 -9.58 -24.25 9.22
C THR A 23 -8.08 -24.28 9.50
N TYR A 24 -7.53 -23.21 10.08
CA TYR A 24 -6.11 -23.07 10.40
C TYR A 24 -5.89 -22.89 11.90
N SER A 25 -4.97 -23.67 12.46
CA SER A 25 -4.44 -23.43 13.81
C SER A 25 -3.31 -22.39 13.76
N VAL A 26 -3.10 -21.65 14.84
CA VAL A 26 -1.93 -20.77 14.97
C VAL A 26 -0.64 -21.59 14.74
N GLY A 27 0.25 -21.06 13.90
CA GLY A 27 1.49 -21.70 13.45
C GLY A 27 1.34 -22.61 12.24
N SER A 28 0.13 -22.90 11.76
CA SER A 28 -0.07 -23.66 10.53
C SER A 28 0.13 -22.80 9.29
N THR A 29 0.63 -23.40 8.21
CA THR A 29 0.78 -22.74 6.91
C THR A 29 -0.60 -22.53 6.28
N VAL A 30 -0.91 -21.27 6.00
CA VAL A 30 -2.08 -20.84 5.25
C VAL A 30 -1.85 -21.14 3.77
N ALA A 31 -2.83 -21.75 3.10
CA ALA A 31 -2.73 -22.03 1.68
C ALA A 31 -2.76 -20.73 0.87
N ASN A 32 -2.06 -20.71 -0.27
CA ASN A 32 -2.08 -19.54 -1.13
C ASN A 32 -3.50 -19.25 -1.63
N PHE A 33 -3.81 -17.97 -1.79
CA PHE A 33 -5.01 -17.49 -2.45
C PHE A 33 -4.65 -16.34 -3.38
N THR A 34 -5.52 -16.11 -4.36
CA THR A 34 -5.48 -14.93 -5.22
C THR A 34 -6.84 -14.27 -5.20
N VAL A 35 -6.85 -12.96 -5.00
CA VAL A 35 -8.04 -12.12 -4.93
C VAL A 35 -7.88 -10.89 -5.80
N THR A 36 -9.00 -10.26 -6.13
CA THR A 36 -9.03 -8.99 -6.85
C THR A 36 -9.89 -8.01 -6.07
N ASP A 37 -9.36 -6.82 -5.77
CA ASP A 37 -10.12 -5.80 -5.05
C ASP A 37 -11.21 -5.14 -5.90
N THR A 38 -12.04 -4.32 -5.28
CA THR A 38 -13.10 -3.55 -5.98
C THR A 38 -12.57 -2.57 -7.03
N LYS A 39 -11.24 -2.29 -7.05
CA LYS A 39 -10.57 -1.40 -8.00
C LYS A 39 -9.87 -2.16 -9.13
N GLY A 40 -9.92 -3.49 -9.12
CA GLY A 40 -9.33 -4.36 -10.14
C GLY A 40 -7.87 -4.74 -9.90
N ASN A 41 -7.29 -4.41 -8.75
CA ASN A 41 -5.93 -4.83 -8.39
C ASN A 41 -5.94 -6.26 -7.89
N SER A 42 -5.01 -7.08 -8.37
CA SER A 42 -4.89 -8.49 -7.96
C SER A 42 -3.79 -8.68 -6.93
N TYR A 43 -4.08 -9.51 -5.93
CA TYR A 43 -3.19 -9.80 -4.80
C TYR A 43 -3.12 -11.31 -4.55
N SER A 44 -1.90 -11.80 -4.32
CA SER A 44 -1.61 -13.19 -3.98
C SER A 44 -0.94 -13.23 -2.61
N LEU A 45 -1.44 -14.09 -1.70
CA LEU A 45 -0.87 -14.20 -0.35
C LEU A 45 0.63 -14.47 -0.42
N TYR A 46 1.04 -15.43 -1.24
CA TYR A 46 2.43 -15.86 -1.33
C TYR A 46 3.33 -14.79 -1.97
N ASP A 47 2.82 -13.95 -2.87
CA ASP A 47 3.62 -12.87 -3.46
C ASP A 47 3.87 -11.76 -2.42
N ILE A 48 2.86 -11.47 -1.60
CA ILE A 48 2.96 -10.49 -0.52
C ILE A 48 3.94 -10.98 0.56
N THR A 49 3.79 -12.20 1.04
CA THR A 49 4.65 -12.76 2.10
C THR A 49 6.07 -13.04 1.62
N ALA A 50 6.27 -13.42 0.36
CA ALA A 50 7.60 -13.54 -0.25
C ALA A 50 8.36 -12.20 -0.30
N SER A 51 7.63 -11.08 -0.28
CA SER A 51 8.20 -9.73 -0.15
C SER A 51 8.57 -9.38 1.30
N GLY A 52 8.48 -10.33 2.24
CA GLY A 52 8.80 -10.17 3.65
C GLY A 52 7.70 -9.50 4.48
N LYS A 53 6.53 -9.24 3.89
CA LYS A 53 5.43 -8.53 4.55
C LYS A 53 4.60 -9.46 5.43
N TYR A 54 4.08 -8.92 6.52
CA TYR A 54 2.98 -9.51 7.27
C TYR A 54 1.65 -9.16 6.60
N VAL A 55 0.66 -10.04 6.71
CA VAL A 55 -0.67 -9.84 6.13
C VAL A 55 -1.72 -9.80 7.23
N LEU A 56 -2.43 -8.67 7.33
CA LEU A 56 -3.53 -8.46 8.25
C LEU A 56 -4.85 -8.49 7.46
N ILE A 57 -5.77 -9.37 7.84
CA ILE A 57 -7.03 -9.57 7.12
C ILE A 57 -8.21 -9.21 8.01
N ASP A 58 -9.13 -8.39 7.51
CA ASP A 58 -10.47 -8.14 8.07
C ASP A 58 -11.50 -8.97 7.32
N PHE A 59 -12.14 -9.93 7.99
CA PHE A 59 -13.29 -10.65 7.46
C PHE A 59 -14.58 -9.98 7.95
N PHE A 60 -15.42 -9.54 7.02
CA PHE A 60 -16.61 -8.75 7.32
C PHE A 60 -17.80 -9.14 6.42
N PHE A 61 -18.91 -8.42 6.59
CA PHE A 61 -19.95 -8.30 5.58
C PHE A 61 -20.65 -6.94 5.68
N SER A 62 -21.23 -6.46 4.57
CA SER A 62 -21.75 -5.08 4.44
C SER A 62 -22.80 -4.71 5.50
N SER A 63 -23.64 -5.66 5.89
CA SER A 63 -24.71 -5.50 6.87
C SER A 63 -24.34 -5.99 8.27
N CYS A 64 -23.08 -5.86 8.66
CA CYS A 64 -22.53 -6.27 9.96
C CYS A 64 -22.35 -5.07 10.90
N PRO A 65 -23.24 -4.85 11.89
CA PRO A 65 -23.10 -3.72 12.82
C PRO A 65 -21.78 -3.63 13.58
N PRO A 66 -21.19 -4.73 14.12
CA PRO A 66 -19.89 -4.63 14.76
C PRO A 66 -18.78 -4.29 13.76
N CYS A 67 -18.84 -4.80 12.53
CA CYS A 67 -17.89 -4.45 11.47
C CYS A 67 -17.96 -2.94 11.16
N GLN A 68 -19.16 -2.37 11.01
CA GLN A 68 -19.36 -0.93 10.80
C GLN A 68 -18.70 -0.06 11.88
N ALA A 69 -18.60 -0.57 13.12
CA ALA A 69 -17.94 0.12 14.23
C ALA A 69 -16.40 -0.01 14.20
N THR A 70 -15.86 -1.11 13.67
CA THR A 70 -14.42 -1.42 13.72
C THR A 70 -13.68 -1.10 12.43
N THR A 71 -14.35 -1.04 11.27
CA THR A 71 -13.75 -0.67 9.97
C THR A 71 -12.99 0.66 10.01
N PRO A 72 -13.46 1.75 10.65
CA PRO A 72 -12.66 2.98 10.76
C PRO A 72 -11.34 2.80 11.50
N ILE A 73 -11.29 1.86 12.46
CA ILE A 73 -10.08 1.57 13.24
C ILE A 73 -9.13 0.71 12.40
N PHE A 74 -9.67 -0.25 11.64
CA PHE A 74 -8.87 -1.05 10.71
C PHE A 74 -8.22 -0.18 9.63
N ASN A 75 -8.99 0.74 9.04
CA ASN A 75 -8.48 1.70 8.06
C ASN A 75 -7.43 2.66 8.65
N GLN A 76 -7.49 2.99 9.95
CA GLN A 76 -6.41 3.71 10.62
C GLN A 76 -5.10 2.90 10.72
N VAL A 77 -5.17 1.58 10.90
CA VAL A 77 -3.97 0.71 10.86
C VAL A 77 -3.36 0.73 9.46
N TYR A 78 -4.19 0.53 8.43
CA TYR A 78 -3.77 0.58 7.04
C TYR A 78 -3.10 1.92 6.68
N ASP A 79 -3.71 3.03 7.08
CA ASP A 79 -3.21 4.38 6.85
C ASP A 79 -1.88 4.63 7.59
N LYS A 80 -1.82 4.29 8.89
CA LYS A 80 -0.65 4.50 9.76
C LYS A 80 0.61 3.77 9.27
N TYR A 81 0.43 2.60 8.64
CA TYR A 81 1.54 1.77 8.15
C TYR A 81 1.78 1.89 6.64
N GLY A 82 1.29 2.98 6.04
CA GLY A 82 1.68 3.42 4.70
C GLY A 82 0.92 2.78 3.56
N CYS A 83 -0.36 2.45 3.75
CA CYS A 83 -1.23 1.96 2.68
C CYS A 83 -0.62 0.79 1.90
N ASN A 84 -0.19 -0.26 2.60
CA ASN A 84 0.47 -1.46 2.05
C ASN A 84 1.86 -1.24 1.42
N GLY A 85 2.40 -0.02 1.46
CA GLY A 85 3.77 0.28 1.06
C GLY A 85 4.84 -0.31 1.99
N GLY A 86 4.50 -0.56 3.26
CA GLY A 86 5.44 -0.95 4.32
C GLY A 86 5.46 -2.45 4.63
N ASP A 87 5.86 -2.80 5.85
CA ASP A 87 6.02 -4.20 6.26
C ASP A 87 4.69 -4.90 6.58
N LEU A 88 3.59 -4.15 6.64
CA LEU A 88 2.24 -4.65 6.88
C LEU A 88 1.38 -4.46 5.63
N PHE A 89 0.74 -5.53 5.18
CA PHE A 89 -0.24 -5.54 4.11
C PHE A 89 -1.62 -5.83 4.69
N SER A 90 -2.55 -4.88 4.60
CA SER A 90 -3.93 -5.02 5.09
C SER A 90 -4.90 -5.26 3.93
N LEU A 91 -5.87 -6.14 4.13
CA LEU A 91 -6.95 -6.41 3.15
C LEU A 91 -8.26 -6.74 3.86
N SER A 92 -9.40 -6.38 3.27
CA SER A 92 -10.73 -6.73 3.78
C SER A 92 -11.42 -7.73 2.86
N VAL A 93 -12.09 -8.74 3.40
CA VAL A 93 -12.75 -9.83 2.66
C VAL A 93 -14.20 -9.96 3.12
N THR A 94 -15.15 -9.87 2.19
CA THR A 94 -16.56 -10.14 2.50
C THR A 94 -16.90 -11.63 2.51
N SER A 95 -17.83 -12.02 3.37
CA SER A 95 -18.44 -13.36 3.40
C SER A 95 -19.77 -13.49 2.66
N LEU A 96 -20.36 -12.37 2.18
CA LEU A 96 -21.68 -12.41 1.52
C LEU A 96 -21.57 -12.41 0.00
N SER A 97 -22.30 -13.32 -0.65
CA SER A 97 -22.40 -13.35 -2.12
C SER A 97 -23.09 -12.12 -2.70
N SER A 98 -23.97 -11.47 -1.93
CA SER A 98 -24.62 -10.21 -2.29
C SER A 98 -23.69 -9.02 -2.24
N ASP A 99 -22.54 -9.10 -1.56
CA ASP A 99 -21.59 -8.01 -1.43
C ASP A 99 -20.70 -7.94 -2.69
N ILE A 100 -21.30 -7.47 -3.78
CA ILE A 100 -20.59 -7.11 -5.03
C ILE A 100 -19.78 -5.82 -4.84
N ASN A 101 -18.94 -5.46 -5.81
CA ASN A 101 -18.02 -4.31 -5.72
C ASN A 101 -18.72 -3.01 -5.27
N THR A 102 -19.89 -2.71 -5.84
CA THR A 102 -20.62 -1.47 -5.52
C THR A 102 -21.15 -1.43 -4.08
N ILE A 103 -21.51 -2.58 -3.50
CA ILE A 103 -22.00 -2.67 -2.12
C ILE A 103 -20.83 -2.56 -1.14
N VAL A 104 -19.71 -3.23 -1.43
CA VAL A 104 -18.48 -3.12 -0.63
C VAL A 104 -17.92 -1.69 -0.67
N ASP A 105 -17.89 -1.06 -1.85
CA ASP A 105 -17.47 0.33 -1.98
C ASP A 105 -18.39 1.29 -1.19
N GLN A 106 -19.69 1.04 -1.19
CA GLN A 106 -20.64 1.82 -0.37
C GLN A 106 -20.45 1.60 1.13
N PHE A 107 -20.13 0.37 1.54
CA PHE A 107 -19.80 0.07 2.94
C PHE A 107 -18.58 0.87 3.39
N GLU A 108 -17.48 0.82 2.64
CA GLU A 108 -16.27 1.60 2.94
C GLU A 108 -16.54 3.11 2.91
N ALA A 109 -17.33 3.60 1.95
CA ALA A 109 -17.70 5.03 1.90
C ALA A 109 -18.50 5.50 3.13
N ASN A 110 -19.37 4.64 3.68
CA ASN A 110 -20.24 4.99 4.81
C ASN A 110 -19.57 4.77 6.17
N TYR A 111 -18.72 3.73 6.29
CA TYR A 111 -18.20 3.24 7.56
C TYR A 111 -16.68 3.16 7.61
N GLY A 112 -15.97 3.40 6.51
CA GLY A 112 -14.50 3.31 6.44
C GLY A 112 -13.75 4.44 7.16
N GLY A 113 -14.46 5.48 7.59
CA GLY A 113 -13.85 6.66 8.21
C GLY A 113 -13.18 7.59 7.20
N SER A 114 -12.45 8.60 7.70
CA SER A 114 -11.86 9.68 6.88
C SER A 114 -10.42 9.42 6.42
N THR A 115 -9.80 8.32 6.84
CA THR A 115 -8.45 7.93 6.42
C THR A 115 -8.47 7.21 5.07
N ASN A 116 -7.32 6.81 4.55
CA ASN A 116 -7.29 5.91 3.41
C ASN A 116 -7.95 4.57 3.78
N HIS A 117 -8.62 3.96 2.79
CA HIS A 117 -9.33 2.68 2.96
C HIS A 117 -8.49 1.55 2.39
N CYS A 118 -8.39 0.43 3.12
CA CYS A 118 -7.65 -0.72 2.65
C CYS A 118 -8.31 -1.35 1.41
N PRO A 119 -7.56 -2.10 0.59
CA PRO A 119 -8.14 -2.89 -0.49
C PRO A 119 -9.21 -3.85 0.03
N ALA A 120 -10.44 -3.69 -0.49
CA ALA A 120 -11.57 -4.51 -0.11
C ALA A 120 -11.91 -5.50 -1.23
N ILE A 121 -12.09 -6.76 -0.87
CA ILE A 121 -12.39 -7.87 -1.78
C ILE A 121 -13.87 -8.19 -1.65
N SER A 122 -14.59 -8.09 -2.77
CA SER A 122 -16.01 -8.39 -2.87
C SER A 122 -16.25 -9.84 -3.30
N SER A 123 -17.51 -10.25 -3.39
CA SER A 123 -17.88 -11.56 -3.95
C SER A 123 -17.42 -11.75 -5.41
N GLU A 124 -17.22 -10.67 -6.16
CA GLU A 124 -16.69 -10.67 -7.54
C GLU A 124 -15.16 -10.84 -7.57
N GLY A 125 -14.51 -10.59 -6.43
CA GLY A 125 -13.05 -10.60 -6.24
C GLY A 125 -12.49 -11.88 -5.64
N ASN A 126 -13.25 -12.98 -5.66
CA ASN A 126 -12.91 -14.26 -5.01
C ASN A 126 -12.96 -14.25 -3.46
N ALA A 127 -13.64 -13.28 -2.84
CA ALA A 127 -13.73 -13.17 -1.38
C ALA A 127 -14.31 -14.42 -0.71
N LEU A 128 -15.39 -14.99 -1.28
CA LEU A 128 -16.07 -16.15 -0.70
C LEU A 128 -15.19 -17.40 -0.63
N ALA A 129 -14.29 -17.58 -1.60
CA ALA A 129 -13.37 -18.72 -1.57
C ALA A 129 -12.36 -18.56 -0.43
N VAL A 130 -11.85 -17.33 -0.24
CA VAL A 130 -10.94 -17.01 0.86
C VAL A 130 -11.64 -17.14 2.21
N ASP A 131 -12.84 -16.60 2.37
CA ASP A 131 -13.63 -16.75 3.60
C ASP A 131 -13.85 -18.22 3.98
N ASN A 132 -14.30 -19.04 3.03
CA ASN A 132 -14.47 -20.49 3.22
C ASN A 132 -13.14 -21.20 3.51
N GLN A 133 -12.04 -20.78 2.90
CA GLN A 133 -10.71 -21.35 3.14
C GLN A 133 -10.28 -21.15 4.60
N PHE A 134 -10.59 -20.01 5.22
CA PHE A 134 -10.28 -19.75 6.63
C PHE A 134 -11.33 -20.34 7.58
N GLY A 135 -12.55 -20.59 7.09
CA GLY A 135 -13.64 -21.17 7.88
C GLY A 135 -14.06 -20.22 9.00
N ILE A 136 -14.35 -18.97 8.66
CA ILE A 136 -14.66 -17.91 9.61
C ILE A 136 -15.99 -18.19 10.34
N ALA A 137 -15.92 -18.31 11.66
CA ALA A 137 -17.07 -18.67 12.50
C ALA A 137 -17.96 -17.49 12.88
N ALA A 138 -17.39 -16.27 12.94
CA ALA A 138 -18.11 -15.06 13.31
C ALA A 138 -17.44 -13.82 12.68
N TYR A 139 -18.18 -12.70 12.66
CA TYR A 139 -17.73 -11.46 12.01
C TYR A 139 -17.94 -10.26 12.95
N PRO A 140 -17.03 -9.28 12.96
CA PRO A 140 -15.77 -9.29 12.21
C PRO A 140 -14.77 -10.29 12.80
N THR A 141 -13.93 -10.87 11.94
CA THR A 141 -12.74 -11.63 12.37
C THR A 141 -11.50 -10.95 11.80
N TYR A 142 -10.53 -10.68 12.65
CA TYR A 142 -9.24 -10.13 12.24
C TYR A 142 -8.15 -11.17 12.42
N CYS A 143 -7.36 -11.46 11.39
CA CYS A 143 -6.27 -12.42 11.48
C CYS A 143 -4.94 -11.85 10.96
N LEU A 144 -3.83 -12.38 11.48
CA LEU A 144 -2.47 -11.98 11.12
C LEU A 144 -1.70 -13.19 10.58
N ILE A 145 -1.06 -13.02 9.44
CA ILE A 145 -0.24 -14.03 8.76
C ILE A 145 1.18 -13.51 8.63
N GLY A 146 2.16 -14.35 8.93
CA GLY A 146 3.58 -14.03 8.85
C GLY A 146 4.14 -14.19 7.43
N PRO A 147 5.34 -13.65 7.16
CA PRO A 147 6.03 -13.77 5.88
C PRO A 147 6.42 -15.21 5.53
N ASP A 148 6.37 -16.14 6.49
CA ASP A 148 6.55 -17.58 6.29
C ASP A 148 5.23 -18.33 5.97
N ASN A 149 4.18 -17.57 5.62
CA ASN A 149 2.82 -18.05 5.34
C ASN A 149 2.11 -18.69 6.54
N LYS A 150 2.60 -18.50 7.77
CA LYS A 150 1.95 -19.07 8.95
C LYS A 150 0.92 -18.14 9.55
N LEU A 151 -0.20 -18.70 10.00
CA LEU A 151 -1.16 -17.97 10.82
C LEU A 151 -0.53 -17.62 12.17
N ILE A 152 -0.35 -16.33 12.45
CA ILE A 152 0.20 -15.83 13.72
C ILE A 152 -0.92 -15.59 14.73
N ASN A 153 -2.05 -15.04 14.28
CA ASN A 153 -3.24 -14.83 15.09
C ASN A 153 -4.49 -15.09 14.24
N GLY A 154 -5.43 -15.87 14.76
CA GLY A 154 -6.69 -16.21 14.08
C GLY A 154 -7.91 -15.43 14.56
N ASP A 155 -7.77 -14.58 15.58
CA ASP A 155 -8.84 -13.72 16.09
C ASP A 155 -8.26 -12.56 16.94
N ILE A 156 -8.10 -11.38 16.33
CA ILE A 156 -7.74 -10.15 17.04
C ILE A 156 -9.03 -9.47 17.49
N TRP A 157 -9.47 -9.82 18.70
CA TRP A 157 -10.69 -9.29 19.30
C TRP A 157 -10.55 -9.14 20.83
N PRO A 158 -11.19 -8.14 21.47
CA PRO A 158 -11.99 -7.04 20.89
C PRO A 158 -11.15 -5.91 20.28
N VAL A 159 -11.74 -5.21 19.32
CA VAL A 159 -11.13 -4.03 18.67
C VAL A 159 -11.80 -2.76 19.18
N SER A 160 -11.00 -1.88 19.79
CA SER A 160 -11.42 -0.56 20.28
C SER A 160 -10.46 0.56 19.89
N SER A 161 -9.25 0.21 19.47
CA SER A 161 -8.22 1.13 18.99
C SER A 161 -7.17 0.41 18.15
N VAL A 162 -6.33 1.16 17.45
CA VAL A 162 -5.15 0.65 16.71
C VAL A 162 -4.25 -0.21 17.61
N ALA A 163 -4.14 0.11 18.90
CA ALA A 163 -3.31 -0.63 19.85
C ALA A 163 -3.71 -2.11 20.01
N ASN A 164 -4.97 -2.46 19.73
CA ASN A 164 -5.40 -3.87 19.78
C ASN A 164 -4.75 -4.70 18.67
N PHE A 165 -4.55 -4.12 17.48
CA PHE A 165 -3.82 -4.77 16.39
C PHE A 165 -2.32 -4.84 16.68
N GLU A 166 -1.75 -3.75 17.21
CA GLU A 166 -0.33 -3.70 17.58
C GLU A 166 0.03 -4.74 18.64
N ALA A 167 -0.87 -4.99 19.60
CA ALA A 167 -0.69 -6.01 20.63
C ALA A 167 -0.69 -7.45 20.07
N ALA A 168 -1.25 -7.67 18.88
CA ALA A 168 -1.24 -8.96 18.20
C ALA A 168 0.02 -9.21 17.36
N PHE A 169 0.88 -8.21 17.18
CA PHE A 169 2.11 -8.35 16.43
C PHE A 169 3.13 -9.24 17.18
N PRO A 170 3.78 -10.21 16.49
CA PRO A 170 4.73 -11.09 17.13
C PRO A 170 6.01 -10.35 17.54
N SER A 171 6.74 -10.92 18.50
CA SER A 171 8.03 -10.38 18.92
C SER A 171 9.00 -10.25 17.73
N GLY A 172 9.57 -9.06 17.55
CA GLY A 172 10.49 -8.76 16.45
C GLY A 172 9.82 -8.18 15.20
N PHE A 173 8.48 -8.18 15.13
CA PHE A 173 7.76 -7.38 14.15
C PHE A 173 7.41 -6.01 14.72
N ASN A 174 8.04 -4.97 14.19
CA ASN A 174 7.79 -3.57 14.57
C ASN A 174 7.66 -2.73 13.30
N PRO A 175 6.51 -2.77 12.60
CA PRO A 175 6.33 -2.05 11.35
C PRO A 175 6.54 -0.55 11.59
N GLN A 176 7.26 0.10 10.68
CA GLN A 176 7.51 1.53 10.79
C GLN A 176 6.27 2.33 10.41
N VAL A 177 5.91 3.32 11.23
CA VAL A 177 4.89 4.30 10.87
C VAL A 177 5.38 5.11 9.68
N GLN A 178 4.56 5.22 8.66
CA GLN A 178 4.89 5.94 7.44
C GLN A 178 3.62 6.41 6.75
N ASP A 179 3.73 7.49 5.99
CA ASP A 179 2.60 8.01 5.24
C ASP A 179 2.26 7.08 4.08
N CYS A 180 0.98 7.10 3.68
CA CYS A 180 0.56 6.50 2.43
C CYS A 180 1.27 7.19 1.27
N SER A 181 2.13 6.43 0.59
CA SER A 181 2.68 6.85 -0.69
C SER A 181 1.54 6.98 -1.69
N LEU A 182 0.96 8.18 -1.81
CA LEU A 182 0.16 8.55 -2.96
C LEU A 182 1.00 8.16 -4.17
N GLY A 183 0.45 7.33 -5.07
CA GLY A 183 1.10 6.85 -6.29
C GLY A 183 1.47 7.94 -7.29
N LEU A 184 1.84 9.13 -6.83
CA LEU A 184 2.86 9.93 -7.46
C LEU A 184 4.13 9.10 -7.45
N SER A 185 4.30 8.27 -8.47
CA SER A 185 5.64 7.90 -8.91
C SER A 185 6.45 9.18 -8.85
N HIS A 186 7.49 9.23 -8.03
CA HIS A 186 8.54 10.20 -8.25
C HIS A 186 8.86 10.06 -9.75
N GLU A 187 8.62 11.10 -10.57
CA GLU A 187 9.16 11.12 -11.93
C GLU A 187 10.57 10.58 -11.79
N GLN A 188 10.94 9.54 -12.54
CA GLN A 188 12.30 9.05 -12.43
C GLN A 188 13.20 10.24 -12.79
N VAL A 189 13.83 10.86 -11.79
CA VAL A 189 14.42 12.18 -11.99
C VAL A 189 15.71 11.96 -12.76
N ILE A 190 15.77 12.53 -13.96
CA ILE A 190 17.03 12.64 -14.69
C ILE A 190 17.78 13.87 -14.18
N ASP A 191 18.94 13.65 -13.55
CA ASP A 191 19.83 14.74 -13.19
C ASP A 191 20.52 15.31 -14.46
N PHE A 192 20.53 16.63 -14.61
CA PHE A 192 21.21 17.32 -15.71
C PHE A 192 21.49 18.77 -15.33
N ASP A 193 22.54 19.39 -15.86
CA ASP A 193 22.83 20.81 -15.68
C ASP A 193 22.57 21.63 -16.94
N ILE A 194 22.34 22.93 -16.73
CA ILE A 194 22.20 23.90 -17.82
C ILE A 194 23.11 25.09 -17.61
N TYR A 195 23.68 25.59 -18.71
CA TYR A 195 24.41 26.84 -18.69
C TYR A 195 24.41 27.56 -20.06
N PRO A 196 24.44 28.91 -20.04
CA PRO A 196 24.20 29.74 -18.87
C PRO A 196 22.71 29.73 -18.48
N THR A 197 22.39 29.93 -17.19
CA THR A 197 21.00 30.04 -16.71
C THR A 197 20.33 31.36 -17.09
N VAL A 198 21.12 32.32 -17.57
CA VAL A 198 20.69 33.58 -18.17
C VAL A 198 21.39 33.72 -19.52
N SER A 199 20.66 33.72 -20.62
CA SER A 199 21.24 33.68 -21.98
C SER A 199 20.53 34.61 -22.96
N GLU A 200 21.16 34.86 -24.11
CA GLU A 200 20.55 35.54 -25.27
C GLU A 200 20.01 34.51 -26.28
N GLY A 201 19.47 33.40 -25.78
CA GLY A 201 18.91 32.31 -26.60
C GLY A 201 19.81 31.08 -26.77
N LEU A 202 21.09 31.14 -26.40
CA LEU A 202 21.95 29.94 -26.36
C LEU A 202 21.79 29.18 -25.04
N LEU A 203 21.50 27.89 -25.10
CA LEU A 203 21.39 27.03 -23.91
C LEU A 203 22.16 25.73 -24.12
N ASN A 204 23.09 25.43 -23.21
CA ASN A 204 23.78 24.14 -23.16
C ASN A 204 23.15 23.27 -22.07
N ILE A 205 23.01 21.99 -22.35
CA ILE A 205 22.47 20.98 -21.44
C ILE A 205 23.54 19.89 -21.28
N VAL A 206 23.82 19.49 -20.04
CA VAL A 206 24.82 18.46 -19.72
C VAL A 206 24.20 17.39 -18.84
N LEU A 207 24.30 16.14 -19.29
CA LEU A 207 23.85 14.97 -18.53
C LEU A 207 25.07 14.27 -17.91
N PRO A 208 24.91 13.63 -16.72
CA PRO A 208 25.96 12.83 -16.11
C PRO A 208 26.29 11.58 -16.95
N THR A 209 25.31 11.04 -17.67
CA THR A 209 25.44 9.87 -18.54
C THR A 209 24.84 10.13 -19.91
N SER A 210 25.40 9.50 -20.95
CA SER A 210 24.93 9.68 -22.33
C SER A 210 23.55 9.04 -22.55
N SER A 211 22.57 9.83 -22.99
CA SER A 211 21.20 9.40 -23.25
C SER A 211 20.60 10.14 -24.44
N GLU A 212 19.51 9.61 -24.99
CA GLU A 212 18.63 10.35 -25.89
C GLU A 212 17.70 11.23 -25.03
N ILE A 213 17.38 12.42 -25.51
CA ILE A 213 16.50 13.35 -24.77
C ILE A 213 15.52 14.06 -25.68
N SER A 214 14.36 14.38 -25.14
CA SER A 214 13.44 15.39 -25.64
C SER A 214 13.54 16.63 -24.74
N ALA A 215 14.00 17.74 -25.30
CA ALA A 215 14.09 19.03 -24.63
C ALA A 215 12.87 19.88 -24.99
N ILE A 216 12.05 20.20 -23.99
CA ILE A 216 10.80 20.94 -24.14
C ILE A 216 10.91 22.24 -23.35
N ILE A 217 10.66 23.38 -24.00
CA ILE A 217 10.62 24.69 -23.33
C ILE A 217 9.18 25.04 -23.03
N LEU A 218 8.90 25.33 -21.77
CA LEU A 218 7.60 25.77 -21.26
C LEU A 218 7.69 27.23 -20.83
N ASP A 219 6.62 28.00 -21.08
CA ASP A 219 6.44 29.32 -20.48
C ASP A 219 6.01 29.22 -19.00
N THR A 220 5.83 30.36 -18.33
CA THR A 220 5.42 30.41 -16.92
C THR A 220 4.01 29.90 -16.66
N GLN A 221 3.20 29.70 -17.70
CA GLN A 221 1.86 29.11 -17.63
C GLN A 221 1.89 27.60 -17.93
N GLY A 222 3.08 27.02 -18.16
CA GLY A 222 3.26 25.61 -18.48
C GLY A 222 2.98 25.27 -19.95
N LYS A 223 2.77 26.26 -20.82
CA LYS A 223 2.54 26.04 -22.24
C LYS A 223 3.86 25.73 -22.95
N GLN A 224 3.89 24.66 -23.74
CA GLN A 224 5.01 24.36 -24.62
C GLN A 224 5.18 25.45 -25.68
N VAL A 225 6.34 26.09 -25.68
CA VAL A 225 6.74 27.12 -26.67
C VAL A 225 7.81 26.63 -27.64
N PHE A 226 8.57 25.59 -27.27
CA PHE A 226 9.58 24.98 -28.13
C PHE A 226 9.79 23.50 -27.76
N LYS A 227 10.18 22.68 -28.73
CA LYS A 227 10.59 21.28 -28.50
C LYS A 227 11.68 20.88 -29.49
N GLN A 228 12.69 20.16 -29.01
CA GLN A 228 13.72 19.55 -29.84
C GLN A 228 14.14 18.20 -29.27
N ASP A 229 14.24 17.19 -30.14
CA ASP A 229 14.73 15.86 -29.78
C ASP A 229 16.22 15.75 -30.15
N PHE A 230 17.00 15.12 -29.28
CA PHE A 230 18.43 14.91 -29.45
C PHE A 230 18.77 13.43 -29.41
N ALA A 231 19.57 12.99 -30.39
CA ALA A 231 20.17 11.66 -30.39
C ALA A 231 21.17 11.48 -29.23
N LYS A 232 21.50 10.24 -28.92
CA LYS A 232 22.29 9.85 -27.75
C LYS A 232 23.59 10.63 -27.59
N ASN A 233 23.68 11.48 -26.57
CA ASN A 233 24.88 12.21 -26.19
C ASN A 233 24.84 12.58 -24.69
N ASN A 234 25.90 13.18 -24.15
CA ASN A 234 25.92 13.74 -22.80
C ASN A 234 25.97 15.28 -22.77
N GLN A 235 26.15 15.92 -23.94
CA GLN A 235 26.15 17.38 -24.08
C GLN A 235 25.30 17.79 -25.28
N PHE A 236 24.43 18.76 -25.06
CA PHE A 236 23.47 19.24 -26.05
C PHE A 236 23.49 20.76 -26.10
N LYS A 237 23.18 21.30 -27.28
CA LYS A 237 23.12 22.74 -27.53
C LYS A 237 21.83 23.10 -28.22
N MET A 238 21.18 24.12 -27.71
CA MET A 238 19.96 24.69 -28.26
C MET A 238 20.17 26.16 -28.59
N GLN A 239 19.62 26.57 -29.72
CA GLN A 239 19.45 27.98 -30.07
C GLN A 239 17.95 28.27 -30.03
N LEU A 240 17.56 29.19 -29.15
CA LEU A 240 16.19 29.59 -28.90
C LEU A 240 15.97 30.99 -29.44
N ASP A 241 14.90 31.17 -30.21
CA ASP A 241 14.41 32.47 -30.66
C ASP A 241 13.09 32.75 -29.92
N LEU A 242 13.23 33.19 -28.68
CA LEU A 242 12.12 33.45 -27.76
C LEU A 242 12.26 34.86 -27.18
N ALA A 243 11.14 35.47 -26.79
CA ALA A 243 11.15 36.77 -26.14
C ALA A 243 11.88 36.73 -24.79
N SER A 244 12.35 37.88 -24.33
CA SER A 244 12.96 38.01 -23.00
C SER A 244 11.96 37.59 -21.91
N GLY A 245 12.36 36.70 -21.03
CA GLY A 245 11.45 36.09 -20.06
C GLY A 245 12.04 34.94 -19.26
N ILE A 246 11.23 34.41 -18.35
CA ILE A 246 11.54 33.21 -17.57
C ILE A 246 10.91 32.00 -18.26
N TYR A 247 11.69 30.94 -18.41
CA TYR A 247 11.25 29.69 -19.01
C TYR A 247 11.67 28.49 -18.18
N LEU A 248 10.98 27.37 -18.38
CA LEU A 248 11.34 26.06 -17.84
C LEU A 248 11.80 25.18 -19.00
N LEU A 249 12.99 24.60 -18.87
CA LEU A 249 13.41 23.47 -19.69
C LEU A 249 12.96 22.18 -18.99
N HIS A 250 12.08 21.44 -19.65
CA HIS A 250 11.65 20.10 -19.29
C HIS A 250 12.40 19.09 -20.16
N ILE A 251 13.15 18.19 -19.55
CA ILE A 251 13.83 17.09 -20.23
C ILE A 251 13.04 15.80 -19.99
N VAL A 252 12.89 15.00 -21.05
CA VAL A 252 12.31 13.66 -20.97
C VAL A 252 13.25 12.68 -21.69
N THR A 253 13.53 11.52 -21.09
CA THR A 253 14.27 10.43 -21.74
C THR A 253 13.32 9.35 -22.29
N PRO A 254 13.75 8.49 -23.22
CA PRO A 254 12.96 7.36 -23.69
C PRO A 254 12.54 6.40 -22.57
N GLU A 255 13.33 6.32 -21.49
CA GLU A 255 13.06 5.50 -20.31
C GLU A 255 12.00 6.11 -19.38
N GLY A 256 11.42 7.26 -19.75
CA GLY A 256 10.39 7.94 -18.96
C GLY A 256 10.94 8.75 -17.79
N GLN A 257 12.25 9.04 -17.78
CA GLN A 257 12.85 9.92 -16.79
C GLN A 257 12.63 11.38 -17.18
N SER A 258 12.33 12.25 -16.22
CA SER A 258 12.08 13.66 -16.51
C SER A 258 12.48 14.59 -15.36
N GLN A 259 12.88 15.82 -15.72
CA GLN A 259 13.16 16.88 -14.76
C GLN A 259 13.02 18.27 -15.41
N ASN A 260 12.66 19.27 -14.60
CA ASN A 260 12.58 20.67 -14.99
C ASN A 260 13.76 21.50 -14.44
N LYS A 261 14.35 22.37 -15.26
CA LYS A 261 15.27 23.43 -14.81
C LYS A 261 14.87 24.80 -15.37
N LYS A 262 14.94 25.82 -14.52
CA LYS A 262 14.61 27.21 -14.87
C LYS A 262 15.80 27.90 -15.54
N PHE A 263 15.52 28.69 -16.58
CA PHE A 263 16.46 29.63 -17.17
C PHE A 263 15.76 30.92 -17.59
N ILE A 264 16.55 31.92 -17.98
CA ILE A 264 16.10 33.26 -18.34
C ILE A 264 16.67 33.62 -19.71
N ILE A 265 15.82 34.11 -20.61
CA ILE A 265 16.25 34.74 -21.86
C ILE A 265 16.23 36.26 -21.66
N LYS A 266 17.31 36.93 -22.05
CA LYS A 266 17.44 38.39 -22.04
C LYS A 266 17.24 38.97 -23.41
#